data_AF-A0A6N8AYB2-F1
#
_entry.id   AF-A0A6N8AYB2-F1
#
_cell.length_a   1.000
_cell.length_b   1.000
_cell.length_c   1.000
_cell.angle_alpha   90.00
_cell.angle_beta   90.00
_cell.angle_gamma   90.00
#
_symmetry.space_group_name_H-M   'P 1'
#
loop_
_entity.id
_entity.type
_entity.pdbx_description
1 polymer ?
#
loop_
_entity_poly.entity_id
_entity_poly.type
_entity_poly.pdbx_seq_one_letter_code
_entity_poly.pdbx_strand_id
1 'polypeptide(L)'
;MCLVALAWKSHPRWRLFMAGNRDEFHARPTAALARWPAPHEDVVAGRDLRSGGTWMGIGSNGRVAVITNVRDPGAASGGPSRGALVADYLAGAGPSAAGQVERLAARAGDYAPFNLLLADPDGCHYLGNHPPARQALAPGVHGMSNGALDAPWPKTRRLAAALEDWLGREDPPLDDLWAALADEWRPDDAELPATGIALPLERLLSAAFIRGQDYGTRASTVIAIDHDGHGFIAERRFGPQGVFLGHSRLDITP
;
A
#
# COMPACT_ATOMS: atom_id res chain seq x y z
N MET A 1 0.44 -8.06 5.37
CA MET A 1 -0.39 -7.10 6.12
C MET A 1 0.30 -5.77 5.97
N CYS A 2 -0.36 -4.74 5.46
CA CYS A 2 0.32 -3.55 4.94
C CYS A 2 -0.22 -2.29 5.64
N LEU A 3 0.55 -1.21 5.58
CA LEU A 3 0.23 0.15 6.04
C LEU A 3 0.58 1.12 4.92
N VAL A 4 -0.26 2.13 4.67
CA VAL A 4 -0.07 3.14 3.63
C VAL A 4 -0.61 4.48 4.11
N ALA A 5 0.13 5.56 3.84
CA ALA A 5 -0.40 6.91 3.77
C ALA A 5 -0.39 7.37 2.30
N LEU A 6 -1.44 8.06 1.90
CA LEU A 6 -1.66 8.56 0.54
C LEU A 6 -2.01 10.04 0.63
N ALA A 7 -1.37 10.87 -0.18
CA ALA A 7 -1.82 12.21 -0.49
C ALA A 7 -2.36 12.26 -1.91
N TRP A 8 -3.62 12.65 -2.05
CA TRP A 8 -4.29 12.80 -3.33
C TRP A 8 -4.61 14.27 -3.58
N LYS A 9 -4.10 14.83 -4.68
CA LYS A 9 -4.30 16.23 -5.10
C LYS A 9 -4.12 17.25 -3.97
N SER A 10 -3.17 16.99 -3.07
CA SER A 10 -2.92 17.78 -1.85
C SER A 10 -1.57 18.50 -1.86
N HIS A 11 -0.88 18.51 -3.01
CA HIS A 11 0.44 19.12 -3.17
C HIS A 11 0.57 19.78 -4.56
N PRO A 12 1.25 20.94 -4.69
CA PRO A 12 1.38 21.64 -5.96
C PRO A 12 2.13 20.83 -7.02
N ARG A 13 3.22 20.16 -6.63
CA ARG A 13 4.00 19.26 -7.51
C ARG A 13 3.35 17.89 -7.70
N TRP A 14 3.07 17.17 -6.61
CA TRP A 14 2.62 15.78 -6.65
C TRP A 14 1.10 15.69 -6.68
N ARG A 15 0.56 15.16 -7.78
CA ARG A 15 -0.85 14.78 -7.90
C ARG A 15 -1.18 13.62 -6.97
N LEU A 16 -0.26 12.67 -6.84
CA LEU A 16 -0.37 11.52 -5.96
C LEU A 16 0.97 11.28 -5.29
N PHE A 17 0.95 11.08 -3.98
CA PHE A 17 2.11 10.62 -3.22
C PHE A 17 1.67 9.48 -2.29
N MET A 18 2.35 8.34 -2.31
CA MET A 18 2.10 7.23 -1.40
C MET A 18 3.39 6.84 -0.68
N ALA A 19 3.27 6.52 0.60
CA ALA A 19 4.31 5.92 1.41
C ALA A 19 3.71 4.74 2.17
N GLY A 20 4.28 3.55 2.07
CA GLY A 20 3.71 2.38 2.74
C GLY A 20 4.66 1.21 2.94
N ASN A 21 4.27 0.35 3.88
CA ASN A 21 4.98 -0.88 4.21
C ASN A 21 4.18 -2.11 3.79
N ARG A 22 4.89 -3.11 3.30
CA ARG A 22 4.41 -4.49 3.21
C ARG A 22 5.02 -5.32 4.31
N ASP A 23 4.18 -5.81 5.22
CA ASP A 23 4.55 -6.80 6.22
C ASP A 23 4.15 -8.19 5.74
N GLU A 24 5.06 -9.15 5.80
CA GLU A 24 4.84 -10.49 5.27
C GLU A 24 5.81 -11.49 5.90
N PHE A 25 5.48 -12.78 5.81
CA PHE A 25 6.42 -13.85 6.10
C PHE A 25 7.68 -13.72 5.23
N HIS A 26 8.85 -13.77 5.87
CA HIS A 26 10.15 -13.69 5.18
C HIS A 26 10.37 -14.88 4.25
N ALA A 27 9.84 -16.05 4.61
CA ALA A 27 9.87 -17.25 3.78
C ALA A 27 9.01 -17.17 2.50
N ARG A 28 8.12 -16.17 2.36
CA ARG A 28 7.33 -16.00 1.15
C ARG A 28 8.23 -15.49 0.01
N PRO A 29 8.40 -16.19 -1.11
CA PRO A 29 9.31 -15.72 -2.15
C PRO A 29 8.79 -14.40 -2.75
N THR A 30 9.68 -13.42 -2.90
CA THR A 30 9.35 -12.06 -3.35
C THR A 30 10.49 -11.52 -4.20
N ALA A 31 10.18 -11.00 -5.38
CA ALA A 31 11.14 -10.27 -6.22
C ALA A 31 11.09 -8.78 -5.88
N ALA A 32 12.25 -8.14 -6.00
CA ALA A 32 12.42 -6.71 -5.76
C ALA A 32 11.63 -5.86 -6.76
N LEU A 33 11.39 -4.60 -6.39
CA LEU A 33 10.94 -3.57 -7.32
C LEU A 33 11.76 -3.56 -8.61
N ALA A 34 11.06 -3.79 -9.72
CA ALA A 34 11.58 -3.71 -11.08
C ALA A 34 10.43 -3.47 -12.06
N ARG A 35 10.77 -3.13 -13.30
CA ARG A 35 9.84 -3.32 -14.42
C ARG A 35 9.66 -4.82 -14.66
N TRP A 36 8.42 -5.27 -14.75
CA TRP A 36 8.11 -6.69 -14.95
C TRP A 36 8.48 -7.14 -16.37
N PRO A 37 8.80 -8.43 -16.58
CA PRO A 37 9.06 -8.96 -17.91
C PRO A 37 7.78 -9.06 -18.74
N ALA A 38 7.94 -9.20 -20.06
CA ALA A 38 6.86 -9.49 -20.98
C ALA A 38 5.98 -10.67 -20.49
N PRO A 39 4.64 -10.58 -20.64
CA PRO A 39 3.89 -9.53 -21.34
C PRO A 39 3.48 -8.32 -20.46
N HIS A 40 4.01 -8.19 -19.24
CA HIS A 40 3.56 -7.17 -18.27
C HIS A 40 4.56 -6.01 -18.11
N GLU A 41 5.19 -5.58 -19.21
CA GLU A 41 6.26 -4.57 -19.19
C GLU A 41 5.79 -3.20 -18.68
N ASP A 42 4.49 -2.94 -18.68
CA ASP A 42 3.88 -1.75 -18.12
C ASP A 42 3.90 -1.73 -16.58
N VAL A 43 4.04 -2.88 -15.93
CA VAL A 43 3.98 -2.99 -14.47
C VAL A 43 5.35 -2.71 -13.86
N VAL A 44 5.43 -1.69 -13.02
CA VAL A 44 6.61 -1.37 -12.21
C VAL A 44 6.27 -1.54 -10.73
N ALA A 45 6.68 -2.69 -10.17
CA ALA A 45 6.32 -3.08 -8.82
C ALA A 45 7.24 -4.19 -8.28
N GLY A 46 7.31 -4.37 -6.97
CA GLY A 46 7.76 -5.63 -6.38
C GLY A 46 6.78 -6.76 -6.73
N ARG A 47 7.25 -8.02 -6.77
CA ARG A 47 6.40 -9.16 -7.19
C ARG A 47 6.34 -10.25 -6.15
N ASP A 48 5.13 -10.66 -5.81
CA ASP A 48 4.89 -11.86 -5.04
C ASP A 48 5.08 -13.09 -5.93
N LEU A 49 6.15 -13.84 -5.71
CA LEU A 49 6.48 -14.99 -6.55
C LEU A 49 5.64 -16.23 -6.22
N ARG A 50 4.92 -16.24 -5.09
CA ARG A 50 4.03 -17.35 -4.73
C ARG A 50 2.68 -17.23 -5.43
N SER A 51 2.11 -16.03 -5.44
CA SER A 51 0.77 -15.78 -6.00
C SER A 51 0.77 -14.98 -7.30
N GLY A 52 1.93 -14.59 -7.81
CA GLY A 52 2.13 -13.94 -9.10
C GLY A 52 1.82 -12.44 -9.17
N GLY A 53 1.10 -11.90 -8.17
CA GLY A 53 0.64 -10.51 -8.12
C GLY A 53 1.59 -9.53 -7.41
N THR A 54 1.07 -8.36 -7.02
CA THR A 54 1.80 -7.34 -6.27
C THR A 54 0.93 -6.69 -5.18
N TRP A 55 1.53 -5.87 -4.33
CA TRP A 55 0.89 -5.15 -3.22
C TRP A 55 0.75 -3.66 -3.48
N MET A 56 1.69 -3.06 -4.20
CA MET A 56 1.74 -1.64 -4.52
C MET A 56 2.60 -1.45 -5.78
N GLY A 57 2.18 -0.61 -6.71
CA GLY A 57 2.96 -0.36 -7.92
C GLY A 57 2.37 0.69 -8.84
N ILE A 58 3.09 0.91 -9.93
CA ILE A 58 2.74 1.84 -11.01
C ILE A 58 2.55 1.03 -12.30
N GLY A 59 1.59 1.45 -13.12
CA GLY A 59 1.27 0.92 -14.44
C GLY A 59 1.39 2.00 -15.51
N SER A 60 1.06 1.66 -16.76
CA SER A 60 1.02 2.63 -17.84
C SER A 60 -0.02 3.74 -17.60
N ASN A 61 0.20 4.91 -18.23
CA ASN A 61 -0.69 6.07 -18.16
C ASN A 61 -0.93 6.61 -16.74
N GLY A 62 0.10 6.57 -15.88
CA GLY A 62 0.02 7.11 -14.51
C GLY A 62 -0.94 6.34 -13.59
N ARG A 63 -1.22 5.06 -13.90
CA ARG A 63 -1.99 4.17 -13.04
C ARG A 63 -1.19 3.81 -11.81
N VAL A 64 -1.82 3.86 -10.65
CA VAL A 64 -1.25 3.46 -9.36
C VAL A 64 -2.26 2.59 -8.65
N ALA A 65 -1.80 1.53 -8.00
CA ALA A 65 -2.66 0.68 -7.21
C ALA A 65 -1.95 0.17 -5.97
N VAL A 66 -2.72 0.00 -4.89
CA VAL A 66 -2.24 -0.58 -3.64
C VAL A 66 -3.35 -1.39 -2.97
N ILE A 67 -2.95 -2.49 -2.33
CA ILE A 67 -3.85 -3.35 -1.58
C ILE A 67 -3.32 -3.63 -0.18
N THR A 68 -4.22 -3.63 0.79
CA THR A 68 -3.94 -4.06 2.16
C THR A 68 -4.91 -5.16 2.55
N ASN A 69 -4.45 -6.13 3.35
CA ASN A 69 -5.34 -7.12 3.95
C ASN A 69 -6.16 -6.47 5.07
N VAL A 70 -7.44 -6.84 5.20
CA VAL A 70 -8.23 -6.53 6.39
C VAL A 70 -7.94 -7.56 7.47
N ARG A 71 -7.82 -7.12 8.72
CA ARG A 71 -7.56 -7.97 9.87
C ARG A 71 -8.90 -8.42 10.46
N ASP A 72 -9.26 -9.66 10.18
CA ASP A 72 -10.39 -10.34 10.79
C ASP A 72 -10.01 -11.81 11.05
N PRO A 73 -9.92 -12.25 12.33
CA PRO A 73 -9.62 -13.64 12.67
C PRO A 73 -10.75 -14.62 12.30
N GLY A 74 -11.98 -14.14 12.10
CA GLY A 74 -13.13 -14.95 11.70
C GLY A 74 -13.30 -15.09 10.19
N ALA A 75 -12.55 -14.34 9.40
CA ALA A 75 -12.69 -14.33 7.96
C ALA A 75 -12.13 -15.60 7.30
N ALA A 76 -12.85 -16.10 6.29
CA ALA A 76 -12.34 -17.16 5.43
C ALA A 76 -11.09 -16.69 4.67
N SER A 77 -10.03 -17.49 4.69
CA SER A 77 -8.74 -17.20 4.05
C SER A 77 -8.65 -17.70 2.60
N GLY A 78 -9.77 -18.11 2.00
CA GLY A 78 -9.84 -18.67 0.66
C GLY A 78 -10.04 -17.63 -0.45
N GLY A 79 -10.09 -18.09 -1.70
CA GLY A 79 -10.40 -17.28 -2.87
C GLY A 79 -9.19 -16.90 -3.74
N PRO A 80 -9.41 -16.11 -4.80
CA PRO A 80 -8.35 -15.69 -5.71
C PRO A 80 -7.33 -14.77 -5.02
N SER A 81 -6.15 -14.63 -5.63
CA SER A 81 -5.11 -13.75 -5.12
C SER A 81 -5.56 -12.28 -5.18
N ARG A 82 -5.61 -11.63 -4.01
CA ARG A 82 -5.79 -10.17 -3.88
C ARG A 82 -4.73 -9.40 -4.66
N GLY A 83 -3.48 -9.85 -4.64
CA GLY A 83 -2.40 -9.18 -5.38
C GLY A 83 -2.54 -9.24 -6.90
N ALA A 84 -3.36 -10.15 -7.42
CA ALA A 84 -3.71 -10.17 -8.84
C ALA A 84 -4.59 -8.96 -9.20
N LEU A 85 -5.48 -8.50 -8.31
CA LEU A 85 -6.30 -7.29 -8.55
C LEU A 85 -5.43 -6.06 -8.86
N VAL A 86 -4.30 -5.93 -8.15
CA VAL A 86 -3.34 -4.86 -8.35
C VAL A 86 -2.61 -5.06 -9.68
N ALA A 87 -2.02 -6.24 -9.90
CA ALA A 87 -1.27 -6.53 -11.14
C ALA A 87 -2.14 -6.36 -12.41
N ASP A 88 -3.37 -6.86 -12.38
CA ASP A 88 -4.31 -6.80 -13.50
C ASP A 88 -4.69 -5.36 -13.84
N TYR A 89 -4.87 -4.49 -12.84
CA TYR A 89 -5.13 -3.08 -13.06
C TYR A 89 -3.90 -2.34 -13.62
N LEU A 90 -2.71 -2.62 -13.10
CA LEU A 90 -1.47 -1.97 -13.53
C LEU A 90 -1.03 -2.38 -14.93
N ALA A 91 -1.41 -3.58 -15.40
CA ALA A 91 -1.11 -4.06 -16.75
C ALA A 91 -1.86 -3.31 -17.88
N GLY A 92 -2.65 -2.27 -17.55
CA GLY A 92 -2.98 -1.19 -18.49
C GLY A 92 -4.10 -1.45 -19.52
N ALA A 93 -4.49 -2.70 -19.78
CA ALA A 93 -5.50 -3.04 -20.80
C ALA A 93 -6.98 -2.88 -20.35
N GLY A 94 -7.19 -2.29 -19.16
CA GLY A 94 -8.49 -2.21 -18.49
C GLY A 94 -9.15 -0.83 -18.51
N PRO A 95 -10.31 -0.68 -17.85
CA PRO A 95 -11.06 0.57 -17.68
C PRO A 95 -10.28 1.53 -16.77
N SER A 96 -10.81 2.74 -16.58
CA SER A 96 -10.36 3.64 -15.51
C SER A 96 -10.48 3.02 -14.11
N ALA A 97 -9.86 3.66 -13.11
CA ALA A 97 -9.95 3.32 -11.70
C ALA A 97 -11.41 3.17 -11.25
N ALA A 98 -12.25 4.16 -11.59
CA ALA A 98 -13.68 4.14 -11.32
C ALA A 98 -14.36 2.91 -11.94
N GLY A 99 -14.14 2.68 -13.24
CA GLY A 99 -14.74 1.55 -13.94
C GLY A 99 -14.26 0.20 -13.42
N GLN A 100 -13.00 0.09 -13.00
CA GLN A 100 -12.46 -1.14 -12.41
C GLN A 100 -13.07 -1.40 -11.03
N VAL A 101 -13.19 -0.37 -10.17
CA VAL A 101 -13.85 -0.50 -8.87
C VAL A 101 -15.29 -0.98 -9.02
N GLU A 102 -16.05 -0.38 -9.95
CA GLU A 102 -17.45 -0.77 -10.14
C GLU A 102 -17.61 -2.23 -10.60
N ARG A 103 -16.73 -2.70 -11.49
CA ARG A 103 -16.78 -4.12 -11.92
C ARG A 103 -16.32 -5.08 -10.84
N LEU A 104 -15.32 -4.71 -10.04
CA LEU A 104 -14.84 -5.55 -8.97
C LEU A 104 -15.83 -5.62 -7.81
N ALA A 105 -16.60 -4.56 -7.55
CA ALA A 105 -17.57 -4.52 -6.45
C ALA A 105 -18.56 -5.70 -6.47
N ALA A 106 -19.04 -6.10 -7.66
CA ALA A 106 -19.99 -7.21 -7.83
C ALA A 106 -19.43 -8.59 -7.42
N ARG A 107 -18.11 -8.75 -7.40
CA ARG A 107 -17.40 -10.01 -7.12
C ARG A 107 -16.35 -9.87 -6.01
N ALA A 108 -16.39 -8.75 -5.27
CA ALA A 108 -15.43 -8.47 -4.20
C ALA A 108 -15.54 -9.50 -3.06
N GLY A 109 -16.72 -10.09 -2.86
CA GLY A 109 -16.96 -11.15 -1.89
C GLY A 109 -16.27 -12.48 -2.20
N ASP A 110 -15.79 -12.69 -3.44
CA ASP A 110 -15.07 -13.91 -3.82
C ASP A 110 -13.63 -13.95 -3.28
N TYR A 111 -13.11 -12.81 -2.82
CA TYR A 111 -11.76 -12.64 -2.31
C TYR A 111 -11.75 -12.61 -0.78
N ALA A 112 -10.67 -13.13 -0.18
CA ALA A 112 -10.38 -12.86 1.23
C ALA A 112 -10.39 -11.34 1.53
N PRO A 113 -10.70 -10.91 2.77
CA PRO A 113 -10.90 -9.50 3.09
C PRO A 113 -9.76 -8.56 2.68
N PHE A 114 -10.11 -7.44 2.05
CA PHE A 114 -9.13 -6.48 1.52
C PHE A 114 -9.65 -5.04 1.52
N ASN A 115 -8.69 -4.12 1.45
CA ASN A 115 -8.88 -2.76 0.97
C ASN A 115 -8.02 -2.54 -0.27
N LEU A 116 -8.62 -2.03 -1.34
CA LEU A 116 -7.96 -1.75 -2.62
C LEU A 116 -8.12 -0.26 -2.92
N LEU A 117 -7.02 0.40 -3.25
CA LEU A 117 -7.01 1.75 -3.82
C LEU A 117 -6.49 1.66 -5.25
N LEU A 118 -7.24 2.23 -6.19
CA LEU A 118 -6.87 2.38 -7.60
C LEU A 118 -6.86 3.87 -7.93
N ALA A 119 -5.84 4.34 -8.63
CA ALA A 119 -5.73 5.72 -9.08
C ALA A 119 -5.21 5.79 -10.52
N ASP A 120 -5.72 6.75 -11.28
CA ASP A 120 -5.28 7.12 -12.62
C ASP A 120 -5.41 8.65 -12.79
N PRO A 121 -5.15 9.25 -13.97
CA PRO A 121 -5.34 10.69 -14.22
C PRO A 121 -6.71 11.23 -13.79
N ASP A 122 -7.77 10.43 -13.92
CA ASP A 122 -9.16 10.86 -13.75
C ASP A 122 -9.58 10.85 -12.27
N GLY A 123 -9.11 9.89 -11.48
CA GLY A 123 -9.59 9.73 -10.11
C GLY A 123 -8.75 8.80 -9.24
N CYS A 124 -9.05 8.83 -7.93
CA CYS A 124 -8.58 7.85 -6.96
C CYS A 124 -9.80 7.23 -6.27
N HIS A 125 -9.87 5.90 -6.26
CA HIS A 125 -11.05 5.15 -5.84
C HIS A 125 -10.65 4.02 -4.90
N TYR A 126 -11.43 3.88 -3.84
CA TYR A 126 -11.31 2.81 -2.86
C TYR A 126 -12.41 1.77 -3.03
N LEU A 127 -12.05 0.51 -2.86
CA LEU A 127 -12.94 -0.64 -2.72
C LEU A 127 -12.50 -1.47 -1.51
N GLY A 128 -13.38 -1.57 -0.52
CA GLY A 128 -13.28 -2.53 0.58
C GLY A 128 -14.37 -3.58 0.45
N ASN A 129 -14.09 -4.82 0.87
CA ASN A 129 -15.08 -5.90 0.90
C ASN A 129 -15.44 -6.36 2.32
N HIS A 130 -14.86 -5.74 3.36
CA HIS A 130 -15.08 -6.15 4.74
C HIS A 130 -14.94 -4.97 5.74
N PRO A 131 -16.05 -4.25 6.05
CA PRO A 131 -17.35 -4.35 5.38
C PRO A 131 -17.28 -3.83 3.93
N PRO A 132 -18.22 -4.22 3.05
CA PRO A 132 -18.29 -3.69 1.70
C PRO A 132 -18.41 -2.16 1.70
N ALA A 133 -17.50 -1.49 1.00
CA ALA A 133 -17.46 -0.04 0.90
C ALA A 133 -16.80 0.38 -0.42
N ARG A 134 -17.33 1.45 -1.02
CA ARG A 134 -16.76 2.06 -2.22
C ARG A 134 -16.81 3.58 -2.08
N GLN A 135 -15.74 4.25 -2.49
CA GLN A 135 -15.69 5.71 -2.45
C GLN A 135 -14.70 6.24 -3.48
N ALA A 136 -15.03 7.38 -4.08
CA ALA A 136 -14.03 8.23 -4.72
C ALA A 136 -13.36 9.07 -3.63
N LEU A 137 -12.04 9.13 -3.63
CA LEU A 137 -11.27 9.89 -2.65
C LEU A 137 -11.33 11.38 -2.99
N ALA A 138 -11.67 12.19 -1.99
CA ALA A 138 -11.53 13.63 -2.08
C ALA A 138 -10.05 14.03 -2.03
N PRO A 139 -9.68 15.24 -2.49
CA PRO A 139 -8.34 15.75 -2.25
C PRO A 139 -8.02 15.81 -0.75
N GLY A 140 -6.81 15.37 -0.37
CA GLY A 140 -6.37 15.32 1.01
C GLY A 140 -5.37 14.19 1.28
N VAL A 141 -5.03 14.02 2.56
CA VAL A 141 -4.22 12.90 3.04
C VAL A 141 -5.12 11.85 3.67
N HIS A 142 -4.88 10.60 3.29
CA HIS A 142 -5.63 9.42 3.69
C HIS A 142 -4.68 8.35 4.23
N GLY A 143 -5.21 7.52 5.11
CA GLY A 143 -4.48 6.42 5.73
C GLY A 143 -5.21 5.09 5.55
N MET A 144 -4.46 4.05 5.18
CA MET A 144 -5.00 2.71 4.99
C MET A 144 -4.09 1.66 5.63
N SER A 145 -4.64 0.81 6.49
CA SER A 145 -3.91 -0.35 7.00
C SER A 145 -4.80 -1.60 7.00
N ASN A 146 -5.12 -2.18 8.15
CA ASN A 146 -5.85 -3.45 8.20
C ASN A 146 -7.28 -3.31 8.71
N GLY A 147 -7.72 -2.07 8.94
CA GLY A 147 -9.13 -1.70 9.08
C GLY A 147 -9.64 -1.02 7.81
N ALA A 148 -10.80 -0.38 7.90
CA ALA A 148 -11.35 0.46 6.84
C ALA A 148 -10.42 1.62 6.45
N LEU A 149 -10.65 2.24 5.27
CA LEU A 149 -9.98 3.49 4.92
C LEU A 149 -10.22 4.54 5.99
N ASP A 150 -9.17 5.28 6.35
CA ASP A 150 -9.17 6.35 7.37
C ASP A 150 -9.65 5.90 8.75
N ALA A 151 -9.63 4.60 9.03
CA ALA A 151 -9.80 4.11 10.39
C ALA A 151 -8.73 4.75 11.30
N PRO A 152 -9.10 5.27 12.48
CA PRO A 152 -8.23 6.14 13.30
C PRO A 152 -7.18 5.36 14.09
N TRP A 153 -6.57 4.33 13.48
CA TRP A 153 -5.57 3.50 14.11
C TRP A 153 -4.27 4.30 14.34
N PRO A 154 -3.63 4.18 15.52
CA PRO A 154 -2.47 5.01 15.87
C PRO A 154 -1.36 5.04 14.82
N LYS A 155 -0.95 3.87 14.29
CA LYS A 155 0.09 3.80 13.24
C LYS A 155 -0.28 4.50 11.94
N THR A 156 -1.55 4.39 11.56
CA THR A 156 -2.06 4.98 10.31
C THR A 156 -2.12 6.49 10.45
N ARG A 157 -2.60 7.00 11.59
CA ARG A 157 -2.60 8.43 11.89
C ARG A 157 -1.19 9.01 11.97
N ARG A 158 -0.25 8.30 12.59
CA ARG A 158 1.16 8.74 12.68
C ARG A 158 1.82 8.83 11.32
N LEU A 159 1.65 7.82 10.46
CA LEU A 159 2.23 7.85 9.11
C LEU A 159 1.56 8.92 8.23
N ALA A 160 0.23 9.10 8.34
CA ALA A 160 -0.49 10.16 7.64
C ALA A 160 -0.02 11.55 8.08
N ALA A 161 0.14 11.80 9.38
CA ALA A 161 0.68 13.05 9.92
C ALA A 161 2.11 13.31 9.44
N ALA A 162 2.98 12.28 9.44
CA ALA A 162 4.34 12.41 8.91
C ALA A 162 4.35 12.77 7.41
N LEU A 163 3.38 12.24 6.65
CA LEU A 163 3.21 12.62 5.24
C LEU A 163 2.68 14.05 5.09
N GLU A 164 1.70 14.48 5.89
CA GLU A 164 1.20 15.86 5.90
C GLU A 164 2.32 16.86 6.21
N ASP A 165 3.10 16.61 7.27
CA ASP A 165 4.26 17.44 7.65
C ASP A 165 5.34 17.46 6.57
N TRP A 166 5.54 16.33 5.88
CA TRP A 166 6.43 16.28 4.72
C TRP A 166 5.91 17.17 3.59
N LEU A 167 4.64 17.04 3.20
CA LEU A 167 4.04 17.82 2.11
C LEU A 167 3.96 19.33 2.38
N GLY A 168 3.97 19.73 3.65
CA GLY A 168 3.98 21.14 4.06
C GLY A 168 5.32 21.86 3.87
N ARG A 169 6.39 21.14 3.52
CA ARG A 169 7.74 21.69 3.36
C ARG A 169 8.12 21.83 1.89
N GLU A 170 9.00 22.78 1.61
CA GLU A 170 9.56 22.97 0.26
C GLU A 170 10.68 21.96 0.00
N ASP A 171 10.50 21.10 -1.00
CA ASP A 171 11.42 20.04 -1.45
C ASP A 171 12.12 19.23 -0.32
N PRO A 172 11.37 18.70 0.65
CA PRO A 172 11.95 17.92 1.75
C PRO A 172 12.60 16.60 1.27
N PRO A 173 13.66 16.14 1.95
CA PRO A 173 14.29 14.87 1.63
C PRO A 173 13.34 13.70 1.93
N LEU A 174 13.48 12.59 1.19
CA LEU A 174 12.70 11.37 1.44
C LEU A 174 13.08 10.68 2.76
N ASP A 175 14.22 11.03 3.36
CA ASP A 175 14.71 10.39 4.59
C ASP A 175 13.75 10.50 5.76
N ASP A 176 12.97 11.58 5.86
CA ASP A 176 11.95 11.73 6.89
C ASP A 176 10.81 10.72 6.73
N LEU A 177 10.39 10.46 5.48
CA LEU A 177 9.38 9.44 5.17
C LEU A 177 9.94 8.04 5.37
N TRP A 178 11.22 7.82 5.04
CA TRP A 178 11.88 6.55 5.33
C TRP A 178 11.98 6.30 6.84
N ALA A 179 12.23 7.34 7.63
CA ALA A 179 12.23 7.25 9.09
C ALA A 179 10.82 6.93 9.62
N ALA A 180 9.78 7.58 9.10
CA ALA A 180 8.39 7.30 9.47
C ALA A 180 7.97 5.86 9.11
N LEU A 181 8.39 5.35 7.95
CA LEU A 181 8.16 3.96 7.54
C LEU A 181 9.01 2.96 8.35
N ALA A 182 10.09 3.39 8.97
CA ALA A 182 10.94 2.58 9.85
C ALA A 182 10.54 2.68 11.34
N ASP A 183 9.46 3.39 11.68
CA ASP A 183 9.03 3.62 13.06
C ASP A 183 8.52 2.33 13.72
N GLU A 184 9.22 1.88 14.76
CA GLU A 184 8.87 0.71 15.58
C GLU A 184 8.02 1.06 16.81
N TRP A 185 7.65 2.35 16.97
CA TRP A 185 6.79 2.81 18.06
C TRP A 185 5.49 2.03 18.11
N ARG A 186 5.03 1.75 19.34
CA ARG A 186 3.77 1.07 19.63
C ARG A 186 2.95 1.94 20.58
N PRO A 187 1.64 2.09 20.33
CA PRO A 187 0.74 2.77 21.24
C PRO A 187 0.52 1.97 22.53
N ASP A 188 -0.06 2.62 23.53
CA ASP A 188 -0.51 1.94 24.74
C ASP A 188 -1.66 0.97 24.43
N ASP A 189 -1.83 -0.06 25.26
CA ASP A 189 -2.85 -1.10 25.04
C ASP A 189 -4.27 -0.55 24.92
N ALA A 190 -4.57 0.54 25.62
CA ALA A 190 -5.88 1.18 25.60
C ALA A 190 -6.20 1.87 24.26
N GLU A 191 -5.17 2.15 23.45
CA GLU A 191 -5.30 2.79 22.13
C GLU A 191 -5.25 1.77 20.98
N LEU A 192 -4.94 0.51 21.28
CA LEU A 192 -4.91 -0.56 20.28
C LEU A 192 -6.32 -0.83 19.74
N PRO A 193 -6.46 -1.14 18.44
CA PRO A 193 -7.75 -1.52 17.90
C PRO A 193 -8.17 -2.89 18.44
N ALA A 194 -9.45 -3.05 18.75
CA ALA A 194 -10.01 -4.30 19.25
C ALA A 194 -10.41 -5.24 18.09
N THR A 195 -9.44 -5.81 17.39
CA THR A 195 -9.72 -6.62 16.17
C THR A 195 -9.98 -8.11 16.44
N GLY A 196 -10.05 -8.53 17.71
CA GLY A 196 -10.32 -9.92 18.10
C GLY A 196 -9.11 -10.88 18.06
N ILE A 197 -7.89 -10.38 17.80
CA ILE A 197 -6.66 -11.19 17.95
C ILE A 197 -6.07 -11.04 19.36
N ALA A 198 -5.14 -11.93 19.72
CA ALA A 198 -4.48 -11.87 21.02
C ALA A 198 -3.63 -10.59 21.17
N LEU A 199 -3.66 -9.99 22.36
CA LEU A 199 -2.98 -8.72 22.66
C LEU A 199 -1.48 -8.68 22.27
N PRO A 200 -0.65 -9.73 22.50
CA PRO A 200 0.74 -9.69 22.06
C PRO A 200 0.90 -9.51 20.54
N LEU A 201 0.00 -10.11 19.76
CA LEU A 201 -0.01 -9.96 18.30
C LEU A 201 -0.56 -8.58 17.90
N GLU A 202 -1.58 -8.09 18.60
CA GLU A 202 -2.12 -6.74 18.41
C GLU A 202 -1.02 -5.66 18.59
N ARG A 203 -0.25 -5.76 19.69
CA ARG A 203 0.93 -4.91 19.94
C ARG A 203 1.97 -5.02 18.85
N LEU A 204 2.31 -6.23 18.41
CA LEU A 204 3.32 -6.42 17.35
C LEU A 204 2.89 -5.76 16.04
N LEU A 205 1.63 -5.93 15.65
CA LEU A 205 1.09 -5.42 14.38
C LEU A 205 0.69 -3.93 14.44
N SER A 206 0.89 -3.28 15.58
CA SER A 206 0.57 -1.86 15.80
C SER A 206 1.69 -0.91 15.41
N ALA A 207 2.90 -1.40 15.18
CA ALA A 207 4.00 -0.57 14.68
C ALA A 207 3.87 -0.31 13.16
N ALA A 208 4.49 0.77 12.69
CA ALA A 208 4.64 0.99 11.25
C ALA A 208 5.65 0.00 10.66
N PHE A 209 6.80 -0.15 11.31
CA PHE A 209 7.81 -1.15 11.00
C PHE A 209 7.75 -2.32 11.98
N ILE A 210 7.53 -3.52 11.44
CA ILE A 210 7.43 -4.74 12.23
C ILE A 210 8.76 -5.50 12.16
N ARG A 211 9.48 -5.54 13.28
CA ARG A 211 10.71 -6.33 13.44
C ARG A 211 10.39 -7.72 14.00
N GLY A 212 10.69 -8.76 13.24
CA GLY A 212 10.49 -10.16 13.66
C GLY A 212 11.31 -11.16 12.85
N GLN A 213 11.47 -12.38 13.39
CA GLN A 213 12.25 -13.45 12.75
C GLN A 213 11.53 -14.02 11.52
N ASP A 214 10.30 -14.52 11.70
CA ASP A 214 9.56 -15.21 10.63
C ASP A 214 8.66 -14.26 9.83
N TYR A 215 8.17 -13.22 10.49
CA TYR A 215 7.24 -12.23 9.95
C TYR A 215 7.73 -10.81 10.30
N GLY A 216 7.63 -9.90 9.34
CA GLY A 216 7.95 -8.49 9.57
C GLY A 216 7.79 -7.64 8.32
N THR A 217 8.14 -6.35 8.42
CA THR A 217 8.20 -5.45 7.27
C THR A 217 9.26 -5.94 6.29
N ARG A 218 8.86 -6.14 5.04
CA ARG A 218 9.71 -6.67 3.97
C ARG A 218 10.04 -5.66 2.90
N ALA A 219 9.14 -4.72 2.68
CA ALA A 219 9.32 -3.64 1.72
C ALA A 219 8.69 -2.37 2.28
N SER A 220 9.42 -1.27 2.16
CA SER A 220 8.92 0.10 2.34
C SER A 220 8.97 0.77 0.98
N THR A 221 7.81 1.20 0.47
CA THR A 221 7.65 1.72 -0.88
C THR A 221 7.16 3.16 -0.82
N VAL A 222 7.75 4.02 -1.65
CA VAL A 222 7.30 5.39 -1.92
C VAL A 222 6.98 5.52 -3.41
N ILE A 223 5.82 6.07 -3.72
CA ILE A 223 5.39 6.42 -5.08
C ILE A 223 5.09 7.91 -5.10
N ALA A 224 5.61 8.62 -6.09
CA ALA A 224 5.25 10.01 -6.36
C ALA A 224 4.92 10.15 -7.83
N ILE A 225 3.76 10.72 -8.15
CA ILE A 225 3.32 11.05 -9.51
C ILE A 225 2.88 12.51 -9.52
N ASP A 226 3.45 13.30 -10.43
CA ASP A 226 3.05 14.70 -10.63
C ASP A 226 1.78 14.85 -11.48
N HIS A 227 1.38 16.10 -11.72
CA HIS A 227 0.18 16.40 -12.50
C HIS A 227 0.33 16.09 -13.99
N ASP A 228 1.55 15.99 -14.50
CA ASP A 228 1.87 15.66 -15.89
C ASP A 228 2.10 14.14 -16.09
N GLY A 229 2.11 13.36 -15.02
CA GLY A 229 2.26 11.90 -15.05
C GLY A 229 3.72 11.41 -14.92
N HIS A 230 4.68 12.33 -14.76
CA HIS A 230 6.04 11.96 -14.41
C HIS A 230 6.15 11.63 -12.93
N GLY A 231 7.19 10.89 -12.55
CA GLY A 231 7.32 10.51 -11.16
C GLY A 231 8.40 9.48 -10.89
N PHE A 232 8.24 8.77 -9.79
CA PHE A 232 9.10 7.66 -9.43
C PHE A 232 8.40 6.68 -8.50
N ILE A 233 8.97 5.48 -8.45
CA ILE A 233 8.75 4.50 -7.39
C ILE A 233 10.10 4.12 -6.79
N ALA A 234 10.17 4.12 -5.46
CA ALA A 234 11.35 3.71 -4.71
C ALA A 234 10.95 2.67 -3.65
N GLU A 235 11.81 1.68 -3.44
CA GLU A 235 11.58 0.59 -2.48
C GLU A 235 12.85 0.30 -1.68
N ARG A 236 12.71 0.21 -0.35
CA ARG A 236 13.71 -0.37 0.57
C ARG A 236 13.26 -1.76 0.98
N ARG A 237 14.17 -2.74 0.97
CA ARG A 237 13.86 -4.16 1.23
C ARG A 237 14.51 -4.64 2.51
N PHE A 238 13.81 -5.52 3.22
CA PHE A 238 14.24 -6.02 4.52
C PHE A 238 14.02 -7.53 4.65
N GLY A 239 14.93 -8.19 5.37
CA GLY A 239 14.86 -9.59 5.73
C GLY A 239 14.48 -9.79 7.21
N PRO A 240 14.67 -11.03 7.72
CA PRO A 240 14.47 -11.34 9.13
C PRO A 240 15.16 -10.35 10.05
N GLN A 241 14.51 -10.01 11.16
CA GLN A 241 14.99 -9.03 12.13
C GLN A 241 15.25 -7.64 11.54
N GLY A 242 14.62 -7.28 10.41
CA GLY A 242 14.76 -5.97 9.80
C GLY A 242 16.13 -5.73 9.14
N VAL A 243 16.86 -6.80 8.80
CA VAL A 243 18.14 -6.69 8.07
C VAL A 243 17.89 -6.01 6.72
N PHE A 244 18.58 -4.91 6.45
CA PHE A 244 18.45 -4.20 5.18
C PHE A 244 19.07 -5.01 4.03
N LEU A 245 18.28 -5.26 2.99
CA LEU A 245 18.67 -6.07 1.82
C LEU A 245 18.92 -5.22 0.56
N GLY A 246 18.81 -3.90 0.68
CA GLY A 246 19.07 -2.96 -0.41
C GLY A 246 17.83 -2.16 -0.80
N HIS A 247 18.06 -1.22 -1.72
CA HIS A 247 17.03 -0.32 -2.24
C HIS A 247 17.04 -0.31 -3.77
N SER A 248 15.90 0.05 -4.34
CA SER A 248 15.71 0.25 -5.78
C SER A 248 14.91 1.53 -6.00
N ARG A 249 15.16 2.23 -7.11
CA ARG A 249 14.37 3.37 -7.56
C ARG A 249 14.24 3.30 -9.07
N LEU A 250 13.03 3.55 -9.58
CA LEU A 250 12.77 3.72 -11.00
C LEU A 250 12.02 5.03 -11.19
N ASP A 251 12.51 5.86 -12.10
CA ASP A 251 11.78 7.04 -12.55
C ASP A 251 10.76 6.62 -13.61
N ILE A 252 9.63 7.32 -13.62
CA ILE A 252 8.48 7.05 -14.48
C ILE A 252 8.26 8.26 -15.37
N THR A 253 8.05 7.97 -16.65
CA THR A 253 7.56 8.93 -17.65
C THR A 253 6.14 8.52 -18.06
N PRO A 254 5.31 9.48 -18.50
CA PRO A 254 3.95 9.23 -18.97
C PRO A 254 3.87 8.11 -20.03
#